data_AF-A0A6A4GHA9-F1
#
_entry.id   AF-A0A6A4GHA9-F1
#
_cell.length_a   1.000
_cell.length_b   1.000
_cell.length_c   1.000
_cell.angle_alpha   90.00
_cell.angle_beta   90.00
_cell.angle_gamma   90.00
#
_symmetry.space_group_name_H-M   'P 1'
#
loop_
_entity.id
_entity.type
_entity.pdbx_description
1 polymer ?
#
loop_
_entity_poly.entity_id
_entity_poly.type
_entity_poly.pdbx_seq_one_letter_code
_entity_poly.pdbx_strand_id
1 'polypeptide(L)' 'RVRHWTEEIQLLQEEMKRCLLLLDKQANDWNARSVILEFQGAHAEGVAAYAHKQAVVQKLISSGFRNLWSKYLSSPILDQ' A
#
# COMPACT_ATOMS: atom_id res chain seq x y z
N ARG A 1 33.35 1.83 3.37
CA ARG A 1 32.67 2.27 2.13
C ARG A 1 31.64 1.25 1.66
N VAL A 2 31.99 -0.03 1.49
CA VAL A 2 31.03 -1.09 1.09
C VAL A 2 29.90 -1.31 2.13
N ARG A 3 30.20 -1.29 3.43
CA ARG A 3 29.18 -1.51 4.49
C ARG A 3 28.02 -0.52 4.47
N HIS A 4 28.29 0.78 4.26
CA HIS A 4 27.25 1.81 4.15
C HIS A 4 26.33 1.60 2.96
N TRP A 5 26.86 1.14 1.83
CA TRP A 5 26.06 0.87 0.64
C TRP A 5 25.10 -0.31 0.85
N THR A 6 25.54 -1.36 1.55
CA THR A 6 24.68 -2.48 1.93
C THR A 6 23.55 -2.04 2.87
N GLU A 7 23.86 -1.19 3.86
CA GLU A 7 22.86 -0.61 4.78
C GLU A 7 21.84 0.27 4.03
N GLU A 8 22.30 1.11 3.10
CA GLU A 8 21.41 1.95 2.27
C GLU A 8 20.46 1.11 1.41
N ILE A 9 20.93 0.01 0.82
CA ILE A 9 20.07 -0.92 0.07
C ILE A 9 19.00 -1.54 1.00
N GLN A 10 19.37 -1.97 2.20
CA GLN A 10 18.42 -2.52 3.17
C GLN A 10 17.38 -1.49 3.60
N LEU A 11 17.80 -0.26 3.87
CA LEU A 11 16.88 0.83 4.21
C LEU A 11 15.90 1.11 3.07
N LEU A 12 16.37 1.14 1.82
CA LEU A 12 15.50 1.31 0.65
C LEU A 12 14.49 0.17 0.52
N GLN A 13 14.89 -1.09 0.75
CA GLN A 13 13.97 -2.23 0.73
C GLN A 13 12.92 -2.14 1.83
N GLU A 14 13.29 -1.69 3.03
CA GLU A 14 12.32 -1.47 4.11
C GLU A 14 11.36 -0.33 3.81
N GLU A 15 11.82 0.77 3.24
CA GLU A 15 10.94 1.85 2.79
C GLU A 15 9.98 1.41 1.67
N MET A 16 10.43 0.57 0.73
CA MET A 16 9.55 -0.08 -0.25
C MET A 16 8.45 -0.90 0.43
N LYS A 17 8.80 -1.73 1.43
CA LYS A 17 7.82 -2.51 2.20
C LYS A 17 6.84 -1.62 2.96
N ARG A 18 7.33 -0.56 3.63
CA ARG A 18 6.51 0.42 4.34
C ARG A 18 5.52 1.12 3.42
N CYS A 19 5.96 1.49 2.21
CA CYS A 19 5.09 2.08 1.20
C CYS A 19 3.93 1.15 0.83
N LEU A 20 4.21 -0.14 0.59
CA LEU A 20 3.16 -1.14 0.32
C LEU A 20 2.19 -1.31 1.50
N LEU A 21 2.72 -1.40 2.72
CA LEU A 21 1.89 -1.51 3.93
C LEU A 21 1.00 -0.29 4.14
N LEU A 22 1.50 0.90 3.84
CA LEU A 22 0.74 2.14 3.92
C LEU A 22 -0.43 2.15 2.92
N LEU A 23 -0.19 1.73 1.67
CA LEU A 23 -1.24 1.65 0.64
C LEU A 23 -2.33 0.64 1.03
N ASP A 24 -1.93 -0.52 1.55
CA ASP A 24 -2.85 -1.55 2.01
C ASP A 24 -3.68 -1.04 3.22
N LYS A 25 -3.04 -0.33 4.16
CA LYS A 25 -3.74 0.34 5.27
C LYS A 25 -4.74 1.37 4.76
N GLN A 26 -4.34 2.24 3.83
CA GLN A 26 -5.23 3.25 3.25
C GLN A 26 -6.42 2.63 2.54
N ALA A 27 -6.23 1.50 1.83
CA ALA A 27 -7.33 0.77 1.22
C ALA A 27 -8.34 0.27 2.26
N ASN A 28 -7.86 -0.23 3.40
CA ASN A 28 -8.71 -0.66 4.50
C ASN A 28 -9.43 0.51 5.18
N ASP A 29 -8.73 1.64 5.38
CA ASP A 29 -9.33 2.86 5.93
C ASP A 29 -10.47 3.37 5.03
N TRP A 30 -10.30 3.31 3.69
CA TRP A 30 -11.36 3.62 2.76
C TRP A 30 -12.53 2.66 2.83
N ASN A 31 -12.29 1.34 2.96
CA ASN A 31 -13.39 0.38 3.15
C ASN A 31 -14.15 0.63 4.44
N ALA A 32 -13.48 0.98 5.54
CA ALA A 32 -14.14 1.34 6.79
C ALA A 32 -15.04 2.58 6.65
N ARG A 33 -14.64 3.54 5.80
CA ARG A 33 -15.41 4.75 5.50
C ARG A 33 -16.61 4.52 4.58
N SER A 34 -16.80 3.31 4.02
CA SER A 34 -17.96 3.01 3.19
C SER A 34 -19.28 3.02 3.97
N VAL A 35 -19.20 2.91 5.30
CA VAL A 35 -20.35 2.95 6.20
C VAL A 35 -20.23 4.17 7.12
N ILE A 36 -21.02 5.20 6.83
CA ILE A 36 -21.15 6.39 7.66
C ILE A 36 -22.60 6.47 8.14
N LEU A 37 -22.80 6.33 9.45
CA LEU A 37 -24.14 6.23 10.07
C LEU A 37 -25.00 7.49 9.87
N GLU A 38 -24.37 8.64 9.65
CA GLU A 38 -25.03 9.93 9.47
C GLU A 38 -25.66 10.10 8.08
N PHE A 39 -25.21 9.33 7.09
CA PHE A 39 -25.72 9.43 5.72
C PHE A 39 -26.82 8.41 5.47
N GLN A 40 -27.84 8.81 4.71
CA GLN A 40 -28.98 7.95 4.36
C GLN A 40 -29.33 8.02 2.88
N GLY A 41 -30.06 7.01 2.41
CA GLY A 41 -30.54 6.90 1.03
C GLY A 41 -29.42 7.01 0.00
N ALA A 42 -29.71 7.67 -1.13
CA ALA A 42 -28.77 7.81 -2.25
C ALA A 42 -27.43 8.47 -1.86
N HIS A 43 -27.41 9.31 -0.81
CA HIS A 43 -26.16 9.93 -0.36
C HIS A 43 -25.23 8.91 0.30
N ALA A 44 -25.78 8.02 1.14
CA ALA A 44 -25.02 6.92 1.73
C ALA A 44 -24.45 5.98 0.66
N GLU A 45 -25.28 5.63 -0.33
CA GLU A 45 -24.86 4.79 -1.46
C GLU A 45 -23.74 5.42 -2.28
N GLY A 46 -23.84 6.72 -2.57
CA GLY A 46 -22.81 7.46 -3.30
C GLY A 46 -21.48 7.52 -2.55
N VAL A 47 -21.52 7.76 -1.23
CA VAL A 47 -20.32 7.76 -0.38
C VAL A 47 -19.70 6.37 -0.29
N ALA A 48 -20.51 5.33 -0.11
CA ALA A 48 -20.05 3.94 -0.10
C ALA A 48 -19.37 3.57 -1.42
N ALA A 49 -20.00 3.88 -2.56
CA ALA A 49 -19.46 3.62 -3.89
C ALA A 49 -18.12 4.35 -4.11
N TYR A 50 -18.03 5.62 -3.69
CA TYR A 50 -16.79 6.37 -3.79
C TYR A 50 -15.68 5.78 -2.90
N ALA A 51 -16.00 5.44 -1.65
CA ALA A 51 -15.07 4.84 -0.71
C ALA A 51 -14.50 3.51 -1.23
N HIS A 52 -15.35 2.62 -1.77
CA HIS A 52 -14.90 1.38 -2.39
C HIS A 52 -14.03 1.63 -3.62
N LYS A 53 -14.37 2.62 -4.47
CA LYS A 53 -13.53 3.00 -5.61
C LYS A 53 -12.14 3.44 -5.15
N GLN A 54 -12.04 4.24 -4.09
CA GLN A 54 -10.75 4.66 -3.54
C GLN A 54 -9.95 3.48 -2.99
N ALA A 55 -10.60 2.54 -2.29
CA ALA A 55 -9.94 1.33 -1.82
C ALA A 55 -9.36 0.50 -2.97
N VAL A 56 -10.08 0.38 -4.10
CA VAL A 56 -9.60 -0.29 -5.31
C VAL A 56 -8.39 0.43 -5.92
N VAL A 57 -8.43 1.76 -6.02
CA VAL A 57 -7.30 2.55 -6.54
C VAL A 57 -6.03 2.32 -5.72
N GLN A 58 -6.12 2.34 -4.39
CA GLN A 58 -4.97 2.08 -3.52
C GLN A 58 -4.40 0.67 -3.72
N LYS A 59 -5.27 -0.33 -3.87
CA LYS A 59 -4.86 -1.71 -4.18
C LYS A 59 -4.16 -1.81 -5.53
N LEU A 60 -4.65 -1.13 -6.56
CA LEU A 60 -4.03 -1.11 -7.89
C LEU A 60 -2.62 -0.49 -7.85
N ILE A 61 -2.45 0.61 -7.10
CA ILE A 61 -1.13 1.23 -6.91
C ILE A 61 -0.19 0.28 -6.15
N SER A 62 -0.67 -0.34 -5.06
CA SER A 62 0.07 -1.35 -4.29
C SER A 62 0.51 -2.51 -5.18
N SER A 63 -0.37 -3.06 -6.02
CA SER A 63 -0.04 -4.10 -6.99
C SER A 63 0.99 -3.64 -8.02
N GLY A 64 0.87 -2.41 -8.54
CA GLY A 64 1.84 -1.83 -9.46
C GLY A 64 3.25 -1.77 -8.86
N PHE A 65 3.37 -1.29 -7.62
CA PHE A 65 4.65 -1.27 -6.91
C PHE A 65 5.17 -2.67 -6.55
N ARG A 66 4.31 -3.61 -6.13
CA ARG A 66 4.71 -5.00 -5.90
C ARG A 66 5.32 -5.63 -7.15
N ASN A 67 4.72 -5.39 -8.31
CA ASN A 67 5.24 -5.89 -9.59
C ASN A 67 6.59 -5.23 -9.92
N LEU A 68 6.67 -3.90 -9.80
CA LEU A 68 7.89 -3.13 -10.08
C LEU A 68 9.06 -3.52 -9.16
N TRP A 69 8.78 -3.78 -7.89
CA TRP A 69 9.79 -4.05 -6.86
C TRP A 69 10.03 -5.53 -6.60
N SER A 70 9.32 -6.43 -7.29
CA SER A 70 9.41 -7.88 -7.12
C SER A 70 10.85 -8.37 -6.98
N LYS A 71 11.72 -8.07 -7.97
CA LYS A 71 13.13 -8.46 -7.97
C LYS A 71 13.98 -7.91 -6.81
N TYR A 72 13.58 -6.79 -6.21
CA TYR A 72 14.31 -6.15 -5.11
C TYR A 72 13.82 -6.61 -3.73
N LEU A 73 12.56 -7.04 -3.64
CA LEU A 73 11.94 -7.55 -2.41
C LEU A 73 12.12 -9.07 -2.26
N SER A 74 12.45 -9.79 -3.34
CA SER A 74 12.67 -11.25 -3.34
C SER A 74 14.09 -11.69 -2.97
N SER A 75 15.05 -10.78 -2.81
CA SER A 75 16.45 -11.20 -2.62
C SER A 75 16.65 -11.79 -1.22
N PRO A 76 17.09 -13.05 -1.10
CA PRO A 76 17.70 -13.53 0.14
C PRO A 76 18.98 -12.74 0.36
N ILE A 77 19.23 -12.44 1.63
CA ILE A 77 20.49 -11.89 2.13
C ILE A 77 21.60 -12.83 1.66
N LEU A 78 22.45 -12.38 0.73
CA LEU A 78 23.76 -12.99 0.56
C LEU A 78 24.55 -12.59 1.81
N ASP A 79 24.60 -13.50 2.77
CA ASP A 79 25.70 -13.56 3.73
C ASP A 79 27.01 -13.64 2.93
N GLN A 80 27.78 -12.55 2.96
CA GLN A 80 29.22 -12.51 2.68
C GLN A 80 29.90 -11.53 3.63
#